data_AF-A0A848WCM0-F1
#
_entry.id   AF-A0A848WCM0-F1
#
_cell.length_a   1.000
_cell.length_b   1.000
_cell.length_c   1.000
_cell.angle_alpha   90.00
_cell.angle_beta   90.00
_cell.angle_gamma   90.00
#
_symmetry.space_group_name_H-M   'P 1'
#
loop_
_entity.id
_entity.type
_entity.pdbx_description
1 polymer ?
#
loop_
_entity_poly.entity_id
_entity_poly.type
_entity_poly.pdbx_seq_one_letter_code
_entity_poly.pdbx_strand_id
1 'polypeptide(L)'
;MKYVFVLLAAFLTFSLTSTSNANQFDDAMRAYTAAGQRIIDMVNSDQVDVAAVEKEVIATVAAGVTLANAYSAKFPQGKAVLDKVITTAAKTDASGNVMGVGAMAGMSFAEIEGDWHDTEYFTKNDHGLDLQEEDNEHFTDPMHTIIHPVMVLVAAKDYSKDKNPEHLKAMKAEMQEGMEQVENTANTVK
;
A
#
# COMPACT_ATOMS: atom_id res chain seq x y z
N MET A 1 -64.17 12.19 2.04
CA MET A 1 -63.75 12.51 3.42
C MET A 1 -63.73 11.20 4.20
N LYS A 2 -62.71 10.76 4.93
CA LYS A 2 -61.42 11.31 5.36
C LYS A 2 -60.61 10.13 5.96
N TYR A 3 -59.36 10.02 5.52
CA TYR A 3 -58.13 9.54 6.19
C TYR A 3 -58.00 8.13 6.80
N VAL A 4 -57.16 7.37 6.11
CA VAL A 4 -56.35 6.22 6.52
C VAL A 4 -55.39 6.61 7.66
N PHE A 5 -55.36 5.81 8.73
CA PHE A 5 -54.28 5.86 9.73
C PHE A 5 -53.06 5.10 9.19
N VAL A 6 -52.05 5.83 8.72
CA VAL A 6 -50.71 5.30 8.49
C VAL A 6 -49.89 5.54 9.75
N LEU A 7 -49.50 4.46 10.42
CA LEU A 7 -48.56 4.51 11.53
C LEU A 7 -47.16 4.78 10.97
N LEU A 8 -46.64 5.98 11.24
CA LEU A 8 -45.32 6.44 10.83
C LEU A 8 -44.26 5.84 11.77
N ALA A 9 -43.56 4.79 11.33
CA ALA A 9 -42.34 4.33 11.98
C ALA A 9 -41.19 5.25 11.55
N ALA A 10 -40.97 6.32 12.32
CA ALA A 10 -39.87 7.24 12.10
C ALA A 10 -38.55 6.65 12.61
N PHE A 11 -37.69 6.30 11.66
CA PHE A 11 -36.23 6.45 11.65
C PHE A 11 -35.54 6.66 13.01
N LEU A 12 -34.84 5.61 13.46
CA LEU A 12 -33.67 5.76 14.33
C LEU A 12 -32.55 4.80 13.86
N THR A 13 -32.05 5.00 12.64
CA THR A 13 -30.79 4.41 12.17
C THR A 13 -29.66 5.38 12.50
N PHE A 14 -29.28 5.43 13.78
CA PHE A 14 -28.12 6.19 14.23
C PHE A 14 -26.86 5.32 14.11
N SER A 15 -26.06 5.62 13.08
CA SER A 15 -24.59 5.59 13.04
C SER A 15 -23.86 4.37 13.64
N LEU A 16 -23.69 3.30 12.85
CA LEU A 16 -22.72 2.22 13.08
C LEU A 16 -21.49 2.28 12.14
N THR A 17 -21.30 3.37 11.41
CA THR A 17 -20.32 3.45 10.31
C THR A 17 -18.91 3.89 10.71
N SER A 18 -18.65 4.27 11.97
CA SER A 18 -17.31 4.73 12.39
C SER A 18 -16.42 3.64 12.99
N THR A 19 -17.00 2.58 13.57
CA THR A 19 -16.23 1.50 14.20
C THR A 19 -15.71 0.45 13.20
N SER A 20 -16.36 0.29 12.05
CA SER A 20 -15.91 -0.65 11.01
C SER A 20 -14.59 -0.22 10.36
N ASN A 21 -14.41 1.08 10.14
CA ASN A 21 -13.25 1.60 9.39
C ASN A 21 -11.98 1.63 10.25
N ALA A 22 -12.09 1.92 11.55
CA ALA A 22 -10.95 1.90 12.47
C ALA A 22 -10.38 0.47 12.62
N ASN A 23 -11.24 -0.54 12.75
CA ASN A 23 -10.82 -1.94 12.85
C ASN A 23 -10.15 -2.42 11.55
N GLN A 24 -10.68 -2.04 10.38
CA GLN A 24 -10.09 -2.38 9.08
C GLN A 24 -8.68 -1.80 8.92
N PHE A 25 -8.46 -0.59 9.44
CA PHE A 25 -7.17 0.07 9.36
C PHE A 25 -6.11 -0.60 10.25
N ASP A 26 -6.44 -0.83 11.53
CA ASP A 26 -5.53 -1.51 12.47
C ASP A 26 -5.22 -2.96 12.02
N ASP A 27 -6.20 -3.65 11.45
CA ASP A 27 -6.00 -4.99 10.90
C ASP A 27 -5.10 -4.99 9.66
N ALA A 28 -5.25 -4.00 8.77
CA ALA A 28 -4.36 -3.84 7.62
C ALA A 28 -2.91 -3.53 8.05
N MET A 29 -2.72 -2.61 9.00
CA MET A 29 -1.40 -2.30 9.56
C MET A 29 -0.74 -3.54 10.18
N ARG A 30 -1.48 -4.28 11.02
CA ARG A 30 -0.99 -5.52 11.65
C ARG A 30 -0.63 -6.59 10.61
N ALA A 31 -1.45 -6.75 9.56
CA ALA A 31 -1.20 -7.68 8.48
C ALA A 31 0.06 -7.30 7.70
N TYR A 32 0.23 -6.00 7.41
CA TYR A 32 1.40 -5.45 6.75
C TYR A 32 2.68 -5.74 7.54
N THR A 33 2.74 -5.33 8.81
CA THR A 33 3.91 -5.53 9.68
C THR A 33 4.22 -7.02 9.85
N ALA A 34 3.20 -7.88 10.01
CA ALA A 34 3.42 -9.31 10.15
C ALA A 34 4.01 -9.95 8.88
N ALA A 35 3.55 -9.54 7.70
CA ALA A 35 4.11 -10.01 6.42
C ALA A 35 5.51 -9.44 6.16
N GLY A 36 5.73 -8.15 6.45
CA GLY A 36 7.05 -7.52 6.37
C GLY A 36 8.09 -8.17 7.29
N GLN A 37 7.70 -8.54 8.52
CA GLN A 37 8.59 -9.27 9.42
C GLN A 37 8.95 -10.65 8.86
N ARG A 38 8.01 -11.37 8.23
CA ARG A 38 8.32 -12.67 7.59
C ARG A 38 9.31 -12.51 6.43
N ILE A 39 9.22 -11.43 5.66
CA ILE A 39 10.21 -11.08 4.63
C ILE A 39 11.59 -10.85 5.26
N ILE A 40 11.66 -10.05 6.33
CA ILE A 40 12.92 -9.78 7.04
C ILE A 40 13.52 -11.06 7.63
N ASP A 41 12.70 -11.96 8.16
CA ASP A 41 13.15 -13.26 8.68
C ASP A 41 13.72 -14.13 7.56
N MET A 42 13.10 -14.14 6.37
CA MET A 42 13.65 -14.81 5.18
C MET A 42 15.01 -14.22 4.79
N VAL A 43 15.14 -12.89 4.77
CA VAL A 43 16.40 -12.21 4.47
C VAL A 43 17.49 -12.54 5.50
N ASN A 44 17.19 -12.45 6.80
CA ASN A 44 18.16 -12.72 7.87
C ASN A 44 18.61 -14.18 7.92
N SER A 45 17.84 -15.10 7.31
CA SER A 45 18.18 -16.52 7.22
C SER A 45 19.05 -16.87 6.01
N ASP A 46 19.30 -15.92 5.10
CA ASP A 46 19.88 -16.12 3.76
C ASP A 46 19.15 -17.17 2.89
N GLN A 47 17.96 -17.61 3.30
CA GLN A 47 17.12 -18.58 2.60
C GLN A 47 15.95 -17.87 1.90
N VAL A 48 16.28 -17.05 0.92
CA VAL A 48 15.29 -16.33 0.11
C VAL A 48 14.72 -17.24 -0.98
N ASP A 49 13.46 -17.65 -0.80
CA ASP A 49 12.62 -18.25 -1.84
C ASP A 49 11.74 -17.15 -2.46
N VAL A 50 11.89 -16.93 -3.78
CA VAL A 50 11.18 -15.86 -4.49
C VAL A 50 9.66 -16.02 -4.43
N ALA A 51 9.14 -17.25 -4.49
CA ALA A 51 7.69 -17.49 -4.43
C ALA A 51 7.15 -17.25 -3.01
N ALA A 52 7.92 -17.58 -1.98
CA ALA A 52 7.57 -17.26 -0.60
C ALA A 52 7.59 -15.74 -0.36
N VAL A 53 8.61 -15.03 -0.85
CA VAL A 53 8.66 -13.56 -0.80
C VAL A 53 7.50 -12.95 -1.56
N GLU A 54 7.20 -13.40 -2.78
CA GLU A 54 6.09 -12.89 -3.58
C GLU A 54 4.75 -13.04 -2.85
N LYS A 55 4.51 -14.16 -2.17
CA LYS A 55 3.30 -14.35 -1.36
C LYS A 55 3.19 -13.30 -0.24
N GLU A 56 4.28 -13.03 0.46
CA GLU A 56 4.27 -12.01 1.53
C GLU A 56 4.18 -10.59 0.97
N VAL A 57 4.80 -10.32 -0.18
CA VAL A 57 4.67 -9.05 -0.90
C VAL A 57 3.24 -8.81 -1.36
N ILE A 58 2.53 -9.84 -1.85
CA ILE A 58 1.10 -9.70 -2.18
C ILE A 58 0.28 -9.34 -0.93
N ALA A 59 0.61 -9.91 0.23
CA ALA A 59 -0.07 -9.60 1.47
C ALA A 59 0.21 -8.16 1.95
N THR A 60 1.45 -7.67 1.87
CA THR A 60 1.78 -6.28 2.20
C THR A 60 1.17 -5.30 1.19
N VAL A 61 1.21 -5.58 -0.12
CA VAL A 61 0.53 -4.76 -1.13
C VAL A 61 -0.98 -4.71 -0.87
N ALA A 62 -1.63 -5.83 -0.54
CA ALA A 62 -3.06 -5.85 -0.22
C ALA A 62 -3.40 -4.96 1.00
N ALA A 63 -2.57 -5.02 2.03
CA ALA A 63 -2.70 -4.15 3.19
C ALA A 63 -2.43 -2.68 2.83
N GLY A 64 -1.34 -2.38 2.12
CA GLY A 64 -1.00 -1.03 1.64
C GLY A 64 -2.13 -0.41 0.80
N VAL A 65 -2.72 -1.18 -0.13
CA VAL A 65 -3.89 -0.74 -0.92
C VAL A 65 -5.09 -0.43 -0.01
N THR A 66 -5.33 -1.21 1.04
CA THR A 66 -6.40 -0.93 2.01
C THR A 66 -6.15 0.40 2.73
N LEU A 67 -4.91 0.62 3.18
CA LEU A 67 -4.50 1.83 3.90
C LEU A 67 -4.55 3.06 3.00
N ALA A 68 -4.04 2.98 1.77
CA ALA A 68 -4.08 4.04 0.77
C ALA A 68 -5.53 4.41 0.39
N ASN A 69 -6.42 3.43 0.24
CA ASN A 69 -7.84 3.71 0.01
C ASN A 69 -8.48 4.44 1.19
N ALA A 70 -8.23 3.99 2.42
CA ALA A 70 -8.72 4.65 3.63
C ALA A 70 -8.15 6.08 3.77
N TYR A 71 -6.87 6.25 3.45
CA TYR A 71 -6.20 7.55 3.42
C TYR A 71 -6.87 8.50 2.42
N SER A 72 -7.06 8.06 1.17
CA SER A 72 -7.68 8.87 0.12
C SER A 72 -9.14 9.24 0.41
N ALA A 73 -9.84 8.46 1.24
CA ALA A 73 -11.18 8.81 1.72
C ALA A 73 -11.17 10.00 2.70
N LYS A 74 -10.11 10.16 3.51
CA LYS A 74 -9.91 11.29 4.42
C LYS A 74 -9.26 12.49 3.71
N PHE A 75 -8.39 12.23 2.74
CA PHE A 75 -7.62 13.23 1.99
C PHE A 75 -7.80 13.06 0.47
N PRO A 76 -8.95 13.48 -0.10
CA PRO A 76 -9.30 13.22 -1.50
C PRO A 76 -8.31 13.77 -2.53
N GLN A 77 -7.55 14.82 -2.17
CA GLN A 77 -6.54 15.42 -3.05
C GLN A 77 -5.42 14.43 -3.45
N GLY A 78 -5.09 13.45 -2.59
CA GLY A 78 -4.09 12.41 -2.90
C GLY A 78 -4.63 11.27 -3.76
N LYS A 79 -5.94 11.23 -4.04
CA LYS A 79 -6.59 10.07 -4.66
C LYS A 79 -6.02 9.73 -6.03
N ALA A 80 -5.75 10.71 -6.89
CA ALA A 80 -5.24 10.45 -8.24
C ALA A 80 -3.86 9.79 -8.23
N VAL A 81 -2.98 10.22 -7.32
CA VAL A 81 -1.64 9.64 -7.10
C VAL A 81 -1.78 8.19 -6.62
N LEU A 82 -2.58 7.97 -5.58
CA LEU A 82 -2.76 6.65 -4.98
C LEU A 82 -3.44 5.67 -5.94
N ASP A 83 -4.49 6.09 -6.67
CA ASP A 83 -5.12 5.25 -7.69
C ASP A 83 -4.11 4.88 -8.79
N LYS A 84 -3.23 5.79 -9.18
CA LYS A 84 -2.20 5.52 -10.18
C LYS A 84 -1.16 4.51 -9.68
N VAL A 85 -0.71 4.64 -8.44
CA VAL A 85 0.20 3.66 -7.82
C VAL A 85 -0.47 2.31 -7.70
N ILE A 86 -1.70 2.24 -7.16
CA ILE A 86 -2.46 0.99 -7.01
C ILE A 86 -2.64 0.28 -8.35
N THR A 87 -3.07 1.01 -9.40
CA THR A 87 -3.32 0.42 -10.72
C THR A 87 -2.05 -0.07 -11.43
N THR A 88 -0.88 0.44 -11.04
CA THR A 88 0.41 0.03 -11.62
C THR A 88 1.08 -1.07 -10.79
N ALA A 89 1.03 -0.97 -9.46
CA ALA A 89 1.72 -1.84 -8.52
C ALA A 89 0.92 -3.10 -8.14
N ALA A 90 -0.42 -3.05 -8.21
CA ALA A 90 -1.28 -4.16 -7.80
C ALA A 90 -2.09 -4.72 -8.98
N LYS A 91 -2.25 -6.04 -9.00
CA LYS A 91 -3.24 -6.71 -9.85
C LYS A 91 -4.48 -6.98 -9.00
N THR A 92 -5.60 -6.37 -9.36
CA THR A 92 -6.86 -6.50 -8.63
C THR A 92 -7.92 -7.31 -9.39
N ASP A 93 -8.85 -7.93 -8.65
CA ASP A 93 -10.08 -8.47 -9.23
C ASP A 93 -11.14 -7.37 -9.46
N ALA A 94 -12.31 -7.74 -10.00
CA ALA A 94 -13.40 -6.80 -10.27
C ALA A 94 -14.00 -6.16 -9.00
N SER A 95 -13.72 -6.71 -7.81
CA SER A 95 -14.14 -6.17 -6.52
C SER A 95 -13.08 -5.28 -5.87
N GLY A 96 -11.92 -5.11 -6.52
CA GLY A 96 -10.79 -4.35 -5.99
C GLY A 96 -9.88 -5.15 -5.04
N ASN A 97 -10.07 -6.47 -4.90
CA ASN A 97 -9.19 -7.29 -4.07
C ASN A 97 -7.86 -7.52 -4.79
N VAL A 98 -6.74 -7.37 -4.08
CA VAL A 98 -5.41 -7.64 -4.63
C VAL A 98 -5.21 -9.15 -4.79
N MET A 99 -4.95 -9.57 -6.02
CA MET A 99 -4.72 -10.97 -6.43
C MET A 99 -3.26 -11.25 -6.79
N GLY A 100 -2.43 -10.21 -6.85
CA GLY A 100 -1.04 -10.29 -7.27
C GLY A 100 -0.39 -8.92 -7.38
N VAL A 101 0.88 -8.90 -7.76
CA VAL A 101 1.61 -7.68 -8.09
C VAL A 101 1.35 -7.30 -9.56
N GLY A 102 1.25 -6.01 -9.82
CA GLY A 102 0.94 -5.43 -11.13
C GLY A 102 2.15 -5.31 -12.06
N ALA A 103 2.09 -4.34 -12.97
CA ALA A 103 3.12 -4.11 -13.99
C ALA A 103 4.50 -3.76 -13.39
N MET A 104 4.53 -3.13 -12.21
CA MET A 104 5.79 -2.80 -11.52
C MET A 104 6.67 -4.03 -11.24
N ALA A 105 6.10 -5.24 -11.09
CA ALA A 105 6.87 -6.46 -10.86
C ALA A 105 7.78 -6.86 -12.04
N GLY A 106 7.58 -6.24 -13.21
CA GLY A 106 8.41 -6.41 -14.41
C GLY A 106 9.42 -5.28 -14.65
N MET A 107 9.41 -4.23 -13.83
CA MET A 107 10.35 -3.11 -13.91
C MET A 107 11.68 -3.47 -13.24
N SER A 108 12.73 -2.71 -13.54
CA SER A 108 14.00 -2.80 -12.80
C SER A 108 13.91 -2.09 -11.45
N PHE A 109 14.80 -2.43 -10.51
CA PHE A 109 14.85 -1.76 -9.21
C PHE A 109 15.01 -0.24 -9.36
N ALA A 110 15.97 0.19 -10.19
CA ALA A 110 16.24 1.61 -10.46
C ALA A 110 15.07 2.33 -11.15
N GLU A 111 14.29 1.63 -11.98
CA GLU A 111 13.09 2.21 -12.60
C GLU A 111 11.98 2.41 -11.56
N ILE A 112 11.80 1.47 -10.63
CA ILE A 112 10.84 1.66 -9.53
C ILE A 112 11.30 2.79 -8.59
N GLU A 113 12.59 2.79 -8.23
CA GLU A 113 13.21 3.80 -7.37
C GLU A 113 13.03 5.20 -7.95
N GLY A 114 13.51 5.46 -9.17
CA GLY A 114 13.44 6.81 -9.76
C GLY A 114 12.02 7.25 -10.10
N ASP A 115 11.29 6.45 -10.88
CA ASP A 115 10.00 6.89 -11.40
C ASP A 115 8.90 6.91 -10.32
N TRP A 116 8.91 5.96 -9.38
CA TRP A 116 7.77 5.75 -8.49
C TRP A 116 8.06 6.08 -7.04
N HIS A 117 9.18 5.59 -6.48
CA HIS A 117 9.56 5.87 -5.10
C HIS A 117 10.00 7.33 -4.94
N ASP A 118 10.91 7.81 -5.78
CA ASP A 118 11.43 9.18 -5.79
C ASP A 118 10.54 10.14 -6.59
N THR A 119 9.40 9.64 -7.09
CA THR A 119 8.30 10.40 -7.71
C THR A 119 8.59 11.04 -9.06
N GLU A 120 9.65 10.66 -9.79
CA GLU A 120 9.98 11.29 -11.09
C GLU A 120 8.83 11.14 -12.12
N TYR A 121 8.05 10.05 -12.07
CA TYR A 121 6.83 9.90 -12.87
C TYR A 121 5.83 11.02 -12.59
N PHE A 122 5.63 11.34 -11.32
CA PHE A 122 4.67 12.35 -10.87
C PHE A 122 5.15 13.76 -11.19
N THR A 123 6.44 14.05 -11.04
CA THR A 123 7.01 15.34 -11.46
C THR A 123 6.81 15.60 -12.96
N LYS A 124 6.85 14.55 -13.80
CA LYS A 124 6.66 14.65 -15.26
C LYS A 124 5.20 14.68 -15.71
N ASN A 125 4.26 14.25 -14.87
CA ASN A 125 2.85 14.11 -15.23
C ASN A 125 1.99 14.91 -14.26
N ASP A 126 1.33 15.99 -14.71
CA ASP A 126 0.48 16.81 -13.85
C ASP A 126 -0.65 15.99 -13.21
N HIS A 127 -0.66 16.02 -11.88
CA HIS A 127 -1.59 15.30 -11.01
C HIS A 127 -2.12 16.20 -9.88
N GLY A 128 -1.87 17.52 -9.96
CA GLY A 128 -2.42 18.52 -9.04
C GLY A 128 -1.80 18.57 -7.62
N LEU A 129 -0.74 17.81 -7.36
CA LEU A 129 0.07 17.87 -6.15
C LEU A 129 1.54 18.06 -6.53
N ASP A 130 2.30 18.77 -5.69
CA ASP A 130 3.75 18.81 -5.82
C ASP A 130 4.36 17.88 -4.77
N LEU A 131 4.60 16.63 -5.14
CA LEU A 131 5.13 15.62 -4.22
C LEU A 131 6.60 15.88 -3.82
N GLN A 132 7.25 16.91 -4.37
CA GLN A 132 8.59 17.35 -3.97
C GLN A 132 8.55 18.40 -2.85
N GLU A 133 7.40 19.00 -2.58
CA GLU A 133 7.21 19.91 -1.46
C GLU A 133 7.08 19.13 -0.15
N GLU A 134 7.86 19.50 0.87
CA GLU A 134 7.92 18.83 2.18
C GLU A 134 6.54 18.71 2.84
N ASP A 135 5.69 19.74 2.69
CA ASP A 135 4.33 19.75 3.21
C ASP A 135 3.43 18.63 2.60
N ASN A 136 3.82 18.05 1.46
CA ASN A 136 3.10 16.98 0.77
C ASN A 136 3.67 15.57 1.04
N GLU A 137 4.71 15.42 1.88
CA GLU A 137 5.30 14.11 2.26
C GLU A 137 4.26 13.15 2.84
N HIS A 138 3.21 13.68 3.48
CA HIS A 138 2.12 12.86 3.99
C HIS A 138 1.32 12.12 2.88
N PHE A 139 1.46 12.50 1.60
CA PHE A 139 0.90 11.77 0.45
C PHE A 139 1.85 10.73 -0.13
N THR A 140 3.15 10.82 0.14
CA THR A 140 4.14 9.85 -0.33
C THR A 140 4.16 8.62 0.56
N ASP A 141 4.00 8.76 1.88
CA ASP A 141 3.87 7.63 2.81
C ASP A 141 2.89 6.54 2.36
N PRO A 142 1.58 6.82 2.13
CA PRO A 142 0.63 5.79 1.70
C PRO A 142 0.96 5.18 0.34
N MET A 143 1.63 5.94 -0.55
CA MET A 143 2.14 5.42 -1.81
C MET A 143 3.30 4.43 -1.57
N HIS A 144 4.25 4.81 -0.72
CA HIS A 144 5.44 4.02 -0.44
C HIS A 144 5.13 2.72 0.31
N THR A 145 4.04 2.67 1.10
CA THR A 145 3.51 1.40 1.65
C THR A 145 3.14 0.37 0.57
N ILE A 146 2.96 0.79 -0.68
CA ILE A 146 2.69 -0.11 -1.81
C ILE A 146 3.96 -0.38 -2.62
N ILE A 147 4.81 0.63 -2.79
CA ILE A 147 6.01 0.57 -3.64
C ILE A 147 7.12 -0.27 -3.02
N HIS A 148 7.46 -0.07 -1.74
CA HIS A 148 8.56 -0.80 -1.10
C HIS A 148 8.39 -2.34 -1.18
N PRO A 149 7.22 -2.93 -0.90
CA PRO A 149 7.01 -4.36 -1.14
C PRO A 149 7.33 -4.83 -2.55
N VAL A 150 7.04 -4.00 -3.57
CA VAL A 150 7.36 -4.36 -4.95
C VAL A 150 8.86 -4.29 -5.20
N MET A 151 9.55 -3.29 -4.64
CA MET A 151 11.02 -3.19 -4.69
C MET A 151 11.69 -4.40 -4.01
N VAL A 152 11.13 -4.87 -2.88
CA VAL A 152 11.54 -6.13 -2.22
C VAL A 152 11.42 -7.32 -3.18
N LEU A 153 10.30 -7.46 -3.90
CA LEU A 153 10.12 -8.57 -4.85
C LEU A 153 11.14 -8.51 -6.00
N VAL A 154 11.43 -7.32 -6.51
CA VAL A 154 12.44 -7.15 -7.58
C VAL A 154 13.83 -7.50 -7.05
N ALA A 155 14.21 -7.00 -5.86
CA ALA A 155 15.48 -7.35 -5.24
C ALA A 155 15.60 -8.86 -4.94
N ALA A 156 14.52 -9.52 -4.51
CA ALA A 156 14.50 -10.97 -4.31
C ALA A 156 14.70 -11.75 -5.61
N LYS A 157 14.06 -11.32 -6.71
CA LYS A 157 14.27 -11.88 -8.05
C LYS A 157 15.72 -11.70 -8.50
N ASP A 158 16.32 -10.55 -8.25
CA ASP A 158 17.72 -10.30 -8.62
C ASP A 158 18.68 -11.11 -7.75
N TYR A 159 18.44 -11.23 -6.44
CA TYR A 159 19.18 -12.14 -5.55
C TYR A 159 19.09 -13.62 -6.00
N SER A 160 17.97 -14.02 -6.61
CA SER A 160 17.82 -15.39 -7.13
C SER A 160 18.67 -15.66 -8.37
N LYS A 161 18.95 -14.63 -9.18
CA LYS A 161 19.79 -14.70 -10.38
C LYS A 161 21.27 -14.52 -10.03
N ASP A 162 21.56 -13.61 -9.11
CA ASP A 162 22.89 -13.27 -8.65
C ASP A 162 22.87 -13.18 -7.11
N LYS A 163 23.66 -14.01 -6.43
CA LYS A 163 23.69 -14.11 -4.96
C LYS A 163 24.44 -12.95 -4.29
N ASN A 164 24.34 -11.75 -4.86
CA ASN A 164 24.96 -10.53 -4.36
C ASN A 164 24.28 -10.07 -3.05
N PRO A 165 25.04 -9.92 -1.94
CA PRO A 165 24.51 -9.47 -0.65
C PRO A 165 23.82 -8.09 -0.68
N GLU A 166 24.14 -7.22 -1.64
CA GLU A 166 23.48 -5.92 -1.76
C GLU A 166 21.98 -6.07 -2.06
N HIS A 167 21.55 -7.15 -2.72
CA HIS A 167 20.12 -7.41 -2.92
C HIS A 167 19.41 -7.77 -1.61
N LEU A 168 20.05 -8.53 -0.72
CA LEU A 168 19.50 -8.82 0.62
C LEU A 168 19.41 -7.56 1.46
N LYS A 169 20.42 -6.70 1.38
CA LYS A 169 20.43 -5.39 2.04
C LYS A 169 19.31 -4.49 1.54
N ALA A 170 19.11 -4.43 0.22
CA ALA A 170 17.98 -3.71 -0.39
C ALA A 170 16.65 -4.26 0.12
N MET A 171 16.40 -5.57 -0.01
CA MET A 171 15.16 -6.19 0.50
C MET A 171 14.87 -5.82 1.96
N LYS A 172 15.90 -5.80 2.82
CA LYS A 172 15.73 -5.45 4.22
C LYS A 172 15.43 -3.96 4.42
N ALA A 173 16.19 -3.07 3.77
CA ALA A 173 16.00 -1.62 3.87
C ALA A 173 14.61 -1.22 3.39
N GLU A 174 14.22 -1.65 2.18
CA GLU A 174 12.91 -1.38 1.60
C GLU A 174 11.78 -1.87 2.51
N MET A 175 11.90 -3.09 3.06
CA MET A 175 10.83 -3.60 3.91
C MET A 175 10.76 -2.89 5.26
N GLN A 176 11.90 -2.46 5.82
CA GLN A 176 11.94 -1.69 7.06
C GLN A 176 11.31 -0.31 6.87
N GLU A 177 11.66 0.40 5.80
CA GLU A 177 11.09 1.71 5.47
C GLU A 177 9.58 1.61 5.20
N GLY A 178 9.15 0.62 4.42
CA GLY A 178 7.72 0.38 4.20
C GLY A 178 6.94 0.08 5.48
N MET A 179 7.56 -0.53 6.50
CA MET A 179 6.93 -0.74 7.82
C MET A 179 6.92 0.53 8.67
N GLU A 180 7.86 1.44 8.50
CA GLU A 180 7.83 2.76 9.15
C GLU A 180 6.72 3.62 8.56
N GLN A 181 6.61 3.68 7.23
CA GLN A 181 5.59 4.47 6.55
C GLN A 181 4.18 3.91 6.75
N VAL A 182 4.03 2.60 6.99
CA VAL A 182 2.73 2.04 7.37
C VAL A 182 2.25 2.60 8.70
N GLU A 183 3.16 2.80 9.65
CA GLU A 183 2.88 3.42 10.95
C GLU A 183 2.58 4.92 10.79
N ASN A 184 3.36 5.65 9.98
CA ASN A 184 3.11 7.07 9.70
C ASN A 184 1.76 7.31 9.01
N THR A 185 1.45 6.49 8.00
CA THR A 185 0.15 6.49 7.31
C THR A 185 -0.97 6.23 8.33
N ALA A 186 -0.76 5.27 9.24
CA ALA A 186 -1.72 4.95 10.30
C ALA A 186 -2.00 6.09 11.24
N ASN A 187 -0.96 6.75 11.70
CA ASN A 187 -1.06 7.85 12.64
C ASN A 187 -1.74 9.07 12.01
N THR A 188 -1.56 9.29 10.70
CA THR A 188 -2.18 10.39 9.96
C THR A 188 -3.69 10.21 9.77
N VAL A 189 -4.17 8.97 9.62
CA VAL A 189 -5.61 8.73 9.39
C VAL A 189 -6.43 8.54 10.66
N LYS A 190 -5.80 8.17 11.79
CA LYS A 190 -6.43 8.12 13.11
C LYS A 190 -6.93 9.50 13.57
#